data_AF-A0A7R9S8P2-F1
#
_entry.id   AF-A0A7R9S8P2-F1
#
_cell.length_a   1.000
_cell.length_b   1.000
_cell.length_c   1.000
_cell.angle_alpha   90.00
_cell.angle_beta   90.00
_cell.angle_gamma   90.00
#
_symmetry.space_group_name_H-M   'P 1'
#
loop_
_entity.id
_entity.type
_entity.pdbx_description
1 polymer ?
#
loop_
_entity_poly.entity_id
_entity_poly.type
_entity_poly.pdbx_seq_one_letter_code
_entity_poly.pdbx_strand_id
1 'polypeptide(L)'
;RSDGIKFWFAANVDTKYLVIGFPTLGNDNQCPSNISFSECIHLKLMNPYENTGRNVTTDNFFSMIKLIEELKFRNTSSSGTVRRSRGDIKVSVKLSKSTLHVTTVLTRKNGCETK
;
A
#
# COMPACT_ATOMS: atom_id res chain seq x y z
N ARG A 1 6.53 15.69 16.46
CA ARG A 1 5.21 15.03 16.52
C ARG A 1 4.22 16.13 16.18
N SER A 2 3.44 16.02 15.11
CA SER A 2 2.41 17.01 14.80
C SER A 2 1.16 16.69 15.60
N ASP A 3 0.59 17.68 16.27
CA ASP A 3 -0.60 17.53 17.13
C ASP A 3 -1.88 17.54 16.29
N GLY A 4 -1.99 16.57 15.39
CA GLY A 4 -3.11 16.43 14.46
C GLY A 4 -3.94 15.18 14.71
N ILE A 5 -5.24 15.26 14.40
CA ILE A 5 -6.12 14.08 14.37
C ILE A 5 -5.81 13.29 13.10
N LYS A 6 -5.50 12.00 13.27
CA LYS A 6 -5.24 11.08 12.16
C LYS A 6 -6.53 10.39 11.73
N PHE A 7 -6.71 10.25 10.42
CA PHE A 7 -7.78 9.45 9.83
C PHE A 7 -7.21 8.29 9.02
N TRP A 8 -7.93 7.18 9.02
CA TRP A 8 -7.75 6.06 8.10
C TRP A 8 -8.87 6.10 7.08
N PHE A 9 -8.56 5.95 5.80
CA PHE A 9 -9.58 5.94 4.76
C PHE A 9 -9.12 5.15 3.53
N ALA A 10 -10.09 4.72 2.73
CA ALA A 10 -9.88 4.21 1.40
C ALA A 10 -10.58 5.13 0.40
N ALA A 11 -9.97 5.30 -0.78
CA ALA A 11 -10.49 6.13 -1.85
C ALA A 11 -10.43 5.38 -3.18
N ASN A 12 -11.37 5.68 -4.07
CA ASN A 12 -11.34 5.19 -5.43
C ASN A 12 -10.20 5.90 -6.19
N VAL A 13 -9.36 5.14 -6.87
CA VAL A 13 -8.15 5.67 -7.51
C VAL A 13 -8.45 6.62 -8.67
N ASP A 14 -9.52 6.38 -9.42
CA ASP A 14 -9.83 7.16 -10.63
C ASP A 14 -10.56 8.45 -10.27
N THR A 15 -11.62 8.32 -9.47
CA THR A 15 -12.54 9.42 -9.15
C THR A 15 -12.11 10.24 -7.93
N LYS A 16 -11.15 9.72 -7.15
CA LYS A 16 -10.71 10.29 -5.86
C LYS A 16 -11.80 10.38 -4.81
N TYR A 17 -12.96 9.74 -5.03
CA TYR A 17 -14.01 9.68 -4.02
C TYR A 17 -13.53 8.92 -2.79
N LEU A 18 -13.78 9.49 -1.62
CA LEU A 18 -13.61 8.79 -0.35
C LEU A 18 -14.72 7.75 -0.24
N VAL A 19 -14.29 6.51 -0.11
CA VAL A 19 -15.18 5.34 -0.15
C VAL A 19 -15.56 4.92 1.28
N ILE A 20 -14.58 4.96 2.19
CA ILE A 20 -14.77 4.73 3.62
C ILE A 20 -13.67 5.47 4.38
N GLY A 21 -13.97 5.98 5.58
CA GLY A 21 -12.95 6.54 6.46
C GLY A 21 -13.42 6.70 7.90
N PHE A 22 -12.48 6.68 8.83
CA PHE A 22 -12.73 6.84 10.26
C PHE A 22 -11.49 7.41 10.99
N PRO A 23 -11.66 8.14 12.10
CA PRO A 23 -10.56 8.69 12.87
C PRO A 23 -9.79 7.58 13.61
N THR A 24 -8.50 7.79 13.85
CA THR A 24 -7.71 6.98 14.78
C THR A 24 -8.11 7.36 16.20
N LEU A 25 -8.72 6.41 16.91
CA LEU A 25 -9.04 6.57 18.32
C LEU A 25 -7.90 5.92 19.10
N GLY A 26 -7.25 6.68 19.99
CA GLY A 26 -6.00 6.25 20.65
C GLY A 26 -6.06 4.90 21.39
N ASN A 27 -7.27 4.37 21.65
CA ASN A 27 -7.55 3.06 22.21
C ASN A 27 -8.49 2.27 21.28
N ASP A 28 -7.95 1.67 20.22
CA ASP A 28 -8.72 0.81 19.31
C ASP A 28 -8.87 -0.61 19.90
N ASN A 29 -9.75 -0.76 20.90
CA ASN A 29 -10.11 -2.04 21.53
C ASN A 29 -10.93 -2.98 20.60
N GLN A 30 -11.15 -2.59 19.34
CA GLN A 30 -11.94 -3.36 18.37
C GLN A 30 -11.12 -4.41 17.63
N CYS A 31 -9.79 -4.36 17.72
CA CYS A 31 -8.92 -5.28 17.03
C CYS A 31 -8.73 -6.57 17.82
N PRO A 32 -8.96 -7.75 17.22
CA PRO A 32 -8.61 -9.03 17.84
C PRO A 32 -7.14 -9.07 18.26
N SER A 33 -6.86 -9.65 19.43
CA SER A 33 -5.50 -9.71 20.00
C SER A 33 -4.51 -10.54 19.18
N ASN A 34 -5.01 -11.38 18.27
CA ASN A 34 -4.22 -12.26 17.42
C ASN A 34 -3.78 -11.63 16.10
N ILE A 35 -4.24 -10.41 15.76
CA ILE A 35 -3.83 -9.70 14.55
C ILE A 35 -3.17 -8.37 14.88
N SER A 36 -2.29 -7.91 14.00
CA SER A 36 -1.65 -6.60 14.17
C SER A 36 -2.65 -5.45 13.98
N PHE A 37 -2.32 -4.29 14.53
CA PHE A 37 -3.15 -3.09 14.36
C PHE A 37 -3.32 -2.71 12.88
N SER A 38 -2.26 -2.81 12.07
CA SER A 38 -2.33 -2.54 10.64
C SER A 38 -3.26 -3.51 9.90
N GLU A 39 -3.21 -4.81 10.23
CA GLU A 39 -4.12 -5.83 9.70
C GLU A 39 -5.57 -5.52 10.04
N CYS A 40 -5.85 -5.21 11.29
CA CYS A 40 -7.18 -4.86 11.75
C CYS A 40 -7.76 -3.64 11.01
N ILE A 41 -6.99 -2.56 10.90
CA ILE A 41 -7.42 -1.36 10.16
C ILE A 41 -7.64 -1.69 8.69
N HIS A 42 -6.75 -2.47 8.07
CA HIS A 42 -6.89 -2.85 6.67
C HIS A 42 -8.17 -3.66 6.42
N LEU A 43 -8.40 -4.70 7.21
CA LEU A 43 -9.61 -5.53 7.11
C LEU A 43 -10.87 -4.69 7.35
N LYS A 44 -10.86 -3.77 8.32
CA LYS A 44 -11.98 -2.86 8.58
C LYS A 44 -12.28 -1.95 7.38
N LEU A 45 -11.26 -1.46 6.69
CA LEU A 45 -11.43 -0.64 5.47
C LEU A 45 -11.93 -1.49 4.28
N MET A 46 -11.49 -2.75 4.18
CA MET A 46 -11.79 -3.60 3.03
C MET A 46 -13.08 -4.41 3.16
N ASN A 47 -13.55 -4.70 4.37
CA ASN A 47 -14.75 -5.51 4.64
C ASN A 47 -15.95 -5.21 3.70
N PRO A 48 -16.37 -3.94 3.50
CA PRO A 48 -17.49 -3.64 2.59
C PRO A 48 -17.19 -3.84 1.10
N TYR A 49 -15.94 -4.12 0.72
CA TYR A 49 -15.47 -4.30 -0.66
C TYR A 49 -14.84 -5.68 -0.91
N GLU A 50 -14.91 -6.59 0.06
CA GLU A 50 -14.46 -7.98 -0.12
C GLU A 50 -15.28 -8.68 -1.21
N ASN A 51 -14.66 -9.63 -1.92
CA ASN A 51 -15.31 -10.43 -2.97
C ASN A 51 -15.93 -9.62 -4.14
N THR A 52 -15.46 -8.38 -4.37
CA THR A 52 -15.94 -7.53 -5.48
C THR A 52 -15.06 -7.61 -6.73
N GLY A 53 -13.98 -8.39 -6.71
CA GLY A 53 -12.97 -8.42 -7.77
C GLY A 53 -12.11 -7.15 -7.84
N ARG A 54 -12.16 -6.30 -6.81
CA ARG A 54 -11.36 -5.07 -6.73
C ARG A 54 -9.95 -5.35 -6.19
N ASN A 55 -9.02 -4.51 -6.64
CA ASN A 55 -7.67 -4.46 -6.09
C ASN A 55 -7.54 -3.28 -5.13
N VAL A 56 -6.89 -3.48 -3.99
CA VAL A 56 -6.48 -2.41 -3.07
C VAL A 56 -5.00 -2.09 -3.26
N THR A 57 -4.66 -0.80 -3.31
CA THR A 57 -3.27 -0.33 -3.32
C THR A 57 -2.95 0.32 -1.98
N THR A 58 -1.90 -0.12 -1.30
CA THR A 58 -1.53 0.36 0.05
C THR A 58 -0.08 0.76 0.20
N ASP A 59 0.19 1.62 1.18
CA ASP A 59 1.56 1.87 1.66
C ASP A 59 2.07 0.74 2.58
N ASN A 60 3.37 0.77 2.86
CA ASN A 60 4.14 -0.22 3.59
C ASN A 60 3.67 -0.55 5.01
N PHE A 61 2.84 0.31 5.61
CA PHE A 61 2.21 0.05 6.89
C PHE A 61 1.26 -1.16 6.82
N PHE A 62 0.61 -1.37 5.69
CA PHE A 62 -0.39 -2.42 5.48
C PHE A 62 0.14 -3.64 4.73
N SER A 63 1.42 -3.65 4.37
CA SER A 63 1.89 -4.65 3.41
C SER A 63 2.50 -5.85 4.12
N MET A 64 1.73 -6.60 4.92
CA MET A 64 2.10 -7.87 5.57
C MET A 64 1.77 -9.09 4.69
N ILE A 65 2.66 -10.09 4.61
CA ILE A 65 2.42 -11.27 3.77
C ILE A 65 1.16 -12.04 4.23
N LYS A 66 1.00 -12.24 5.53
CA LYS A 66 -0.19 -12.91 6.11
C LYS A 66 -1.50 -12.20 5.75
N LEU A 67 -1.51 -10.87 5.80
CA LEU A 67 -2.67 -10.07 5.39
C LEU A 67 -3.01 -10.27 3.91
N ILE A 68 -2.00 -10.33 3.04
CA ILE A 68 -2.23 -10.55 1.61
C ILE A 68 -2.83 -11.94 1.37
N GLU A 69 -2.37 -12.96 2.11
CA GLU A 69 -2.94 -14.32 2.05
C GLU A 69 -4.40 -14.33 2.53
N GLU A 70 -4.72 -13.63 3.61
CA GLU A 70 -6.08 -13.49 4.13
C GLU A 70 -7.01 -12.76 3.13
N LEU A 71 -6.53 -11.68 2.51
CA LEU A 71 -7.28 -10.96 1.47
C LEU A 71 -7.52 -11.83 0.24
N LYS A 72 -6.54 -12.66 -0.14
CA LYS A 72 -6.69 -13.61 -1.24
C LYS A 72 -7.80 -14.63 -0.94
N PHE A 73 -7.89 -15.12 0.30
CA PHE A 73 -9.00 -15.98 0.74
C PHE A 73 -10.36 -15.26 0.63
N ARG A 74 -10.38 -13.95 0.86
CA ARG A 74 -11.54 -13.06 0.73
C ARG A 74 -11.79 -12.54 -0.70
N ASN A 75 -11.18 -13.18 -1.69
CA ASN A 75 -11.28 -12.79 -3.11
C ASN A 75 -11.01 -11.29 -3.36
N THR A 76 -9.99 -10.77 -2.69
CA THR A 76 -9.53 -9.37 -2.77
C THR A 76 -8.02 -9.37 -3.02
N SER A 77 -7.56 -8.69 -4.07
CA SER A 77 -6.13 -8.56 -4.33
C SER A 77 -5.57 -7.28 -3.69
N SER A 78 -4.31 -7.32 -3.27
CA SER A 78 -3.62 -6.17 -2.65
C SER A 78 -2.25 -5.95 -3.29
N SER A 79 -1.90 -4.70 -3.54
CA SER A 79 -0.61 -4.27 -4.06
C SER A 79 -0.06 -3.12 -3.21
N GLY A 80 1.26 -3.05 -3.03
CA GLY A 80 1.86 -2.03 -2.18
C GLY A 80 3.37 -2.12 -2.08
N THR A 81 3.95 -1.20 -1.32
CA THR A 81 5.39 -1.22 -1.02
C THR A 81 5.66 -2.02 0.24
N VAL A 82 6.81 -2.67 0.36
CA VAL A 82 7.17 -3.41 1.58
C VAL A 82 8.47 -2.85 2.16
N ARG A 83 8.53 -2.64 3.49
CA ARG A 83 9.77 -2.24 4.14
C ARG A 83 10.82 -3.34 4.04
N ARG A 84 12.04 -3.00 3.63
CA ARG A 84 13.17 -3.95 3.56
C ARG A 84 13.47 -4.63 4.89
N SER A 85 13.20 -3.95 6.01
CA SER A 85 13.42 -4.47 7.36
C SER A 85 12.45 -5.56 7.79
N ARG A 86 11.35 -5.84 7.04
CA ARG A 86 10.35 -6.81 7.50
C ARG A 86 10.91 -8.23 7.51
N GLY A 87 10.69 -8.95 8.61
CA GLY A 87 11.26 -10.28 8.86
C GLY A 87 10.72 -11.38 7.94
N ASP A 88 9.51 -11.20 7.42
CA ASP A 88 8.80 -12.14 6.55
C ASP A 88 9.27 -12.13 5.09
N ILE A 89 10.07 -11.14 4.69
CA ILE A 89 10.69 -11.10 3.35
C ILE A 89 11.90 -12.04 3.32
N LYS A 90 11.95 -12.92 2.31
CA LYS A 90 13.09 -13.82 2.06
C LYS A 90 14.42 -13.05 1.97
N VAL A 91 15.47 -13.58 2.60
CA VAL A 91 16.81 -12.97 2.62
C VAL A 91 17.37 -12.77 1.21
N SER A 92 17.12 -13.70 0.29
CA SER A 92 17.53 -13.58 -1.12
C SER A 92 17.01 -12.31 -1.79
N VAL A 93 15.75 -11.93 -1.54
CA VAL A 93 15.15 -10.69 -2.06
C VAL A 93 15.83 -9.47 -1.44
N LYS A 94 16.15 -9.53 -0.14
CA LYS A 94 16.86 -8.44 0.57
C LYS A 94 18.30 -8.26 0.11
N LEU A 95 18.98 -9.33 -0.31
CA LEU A 95 20.37 -9.28 -0.75
C LEU A 95 20.51 -8.97 -2.24
N SER A 96 19.45 -9.16 -3.02
CA SER A 96 19.44 -8.78 -4.43
C SER A 96 19.73 -7.29 -4.57
N LYS A 97 20.88 -6.96 -5.16
CA LYS A 97 21.18 -5.63 -5.68
C LYS A 97 20.97 -5.72 -7.19
N SER A 98 19.78 -5.42 -7.65
CA SER A 98 19.58 -5.18 -9.08
C SER A 98 20.31 -3.89 -9.46
N THR A 99 21.04 -3.89 -10.58
CA THR A 99 21.56 -2.66 -11.17
C THR A 99 20.38 -1.72 -11.42
N LEU A 100 20.38 -0.54 -10.78
CA LEU A 100 19.38 0.48 -11.06
C LEU A 100 19.46 0.78 -12.56
N HIS A 101 18.34 0.65 -13.27
CA HIS A 101 18.32 0.93 -14.69
C HIS A 101 18.56 2.43 -14.89
N VAL A 102 19.69 2.76 -15.51
CA VAL A 102 19.99 4.14 -15.89
C VAL A 102 19.11 4.48 -17.08
N THR A 103 18.15 5.38 -16.87
CA THR A 103 17.31 5.89 -17.95
C THR A 103 18.00 7.12 -18.54
N THR A 104 18.53 7.00 -19.74
CA THR A 104 19.10 8.16 -20.46
C THR A 104 17.98 8.87 -21.21
N VAL A 105 17.68 10.11 -20.83
CA VAL A 105 16.74 10.95 -21.57
C VAL A 105 17.44 11.43 -22.85
N LEU A 106 17.00 10.93 -24.00
CA LEU A 106 17.48 11.40 -25.31
C LEU A 106 16.75 12.69 -25.68
N THR A 107 17.41 13.83 -25.53
CA THR A 107 16.91 15.11 -26.04
C THR A 107 17.35 15.32 -27.48
N ARG A 108 16.39 15.53 -28.39
CA ARG A 108 16.64 15.97 -29.76
C ARG A 108 17.17 17.39 -29.73
N LYS A 109 18.42 17.62 -30.14
CA LYS A 109 18.88 18.97 -30.47
C LYS A 109 18.21 19.38 -31.77
N ASN A 110 17.30 20.36 -31.70
CA ASN A 110 16.82 21.04 -32.90
C ASN A 110 18.00 21.85 -33.45
N GLY A 111 18.66 21.32 -34.47
CA GLY A 111 19.64 22.07 -35.25
C GLY A 111 18.92 23.22 -35.94
N CYS A 112 19.10 24.42 -35.42
CA CYS A 112 18.80 25.64 -36.16
C CYS A 112 20.03 25.95 -37.03
N GLU A 113 20.08 25.36 -38.22
CA GLU A 113 20.92 25.87 -39.30
C GLU A 113 20.08 26.87 -40.09
N THR A 114 20.18 28.15 -39.74
CA THR A 114 19.81 29.22 -40.67
C THR A 114 20.92 29.36 -41.69
N LYS A 115 20.55 29.12 -42.95
CA LYS A 115 21.35 29.40 -44.17
C LYS A 115 21.77 30.87 -44.23
#